data_AF-W1ETQ2-F1
#
_entry.id   AF-W1ETQ2-F1
#
_cell.length_a   1.000
_cell.length_b   1.000
_cell.length_c   1.000
_cell.angle_alpha   90.00
_cell.angle_beta   90.00
_cell.angle_gamma   90.00
#
_symmetry.space_group_name_H-M   'P 1'
#
loop_
_entity.id
_entity.type
_entity.pdbx_description
1 polymer ?
#
loop_
_entity_poly.entity_id
_entity_poly.type
_entity_poly.pdbx_seq_one_letter_code
_entity_poly.pdbx_strand_id
1 'polypeptide(L)'
;MHRVGASAGITLIDDNNHQAAEVMSQADIACYASKNGGRGRVTVYEPQQAAAHSERAAMSLDEQWRMIKENQLMMMAHGVASPRIPEARNLWLISLKLWSCEGEIIDEQKISS
;
A
#
# COMPACT_ATOMS: atom_id res chain seq x y z
N MET A 1 24.18 -16.03 8.25
CA MET A 1 24.20 -15.51 6.86
C MET A 1 22.79 -15.05 6.53
N HIS A 2 22.54 -13.76 6.42
CA HIS A 2 21.22 -13.23 6.05
C HIS A 2 21.10 -13.19 4.53
N ARG A 3 20.07 -13.83 3.96
CA ARG A 3 19.81 -13.84 2.53
C ARG A 3 18.72 -12.82 2.22
N VAL A 4 19.07 -11.77 1.49
CA VAL A 4 18.14 -10.74 1.03
C VAL A 4 17.69 -11.11 -0.37
N GLY A 5 16.37 -11.25 -0.57
CA GLY A 5 15.77 -11.42 -1.90
C GLY A 5 15.30 -10.07 -2.45
N ALA A 6 15.36 -9.91 -3.78
CA ALA A 6 14.87 -8.72 -4.48
C ALA A 6 13.77 -9.11 -5.49
N SER A 7 12.85 -8.18 -5.74
CA SER A 7 11.89 -8.24 -6.84
C SER A 7 12.08 -7.01 -7.72
N ALA A 8 11.89 -7.14 -9.03
CA ALA A 8 12.10 -6.04 -9.97
C ALA A 8 11.04 -6.01 -11.08
N GLY A 9 10.56 -4.82 -11.41
CA GLY A 9 9.70 -4.58 -12.56
C GLY A 9 10.50 -4.02 -13.73
N ILE A 10 10.15 -4.43 -14.94
CA ILE A 10 10.76 -3.94 -16.19
C ILE A 10 9.64 -3.41 -17.08
N THR A 11 9.83 -2.25 -17.70
CA THR A 11 9.01 -1.83 -18.84
C THR A 11 9.89 -1.53 -20.05
N LEU A 12 9.32 -1.72 -21.24
CA LEU A 12 9.94 -1.34 -22.50
C LEU A 12 9.64 0.14 -22.77
N ILE A 13 10.65 0.89 -23.20
CA ILE A 13 10.50 2.28 -23.65
C ILE A 13 10.42 2.25 -25.17
N ASP A 14 9.35 2.78 -25.73
CA ASP A 14 9.09 2.82 -27.17
C ASP A 14 8.39 4.13 -27.57
N ASP A 15 7.93 4.19 -28.83
CA ASP A 15 7.27 5.36 -29.40
C ASP A 15 5.85 5.64 -28.85
N ASN A 16 5.34 4.77 -27.98
CA ASN A 16 4.02 4.91 -27.36
C ASN A 16 4.13 5.30 -25.88
N ASN A 17 5.34 5.32 -25.33
CA ASN A 17 5.66 5.51 -23.92
C ASN A 17 6.82 6.52 -23.78
N HIS A 18 6.48 7.80 -23.94
CA HIS A 18 7.47 8.87 -24.05
C HIS A 18 7.60 9.75 -22.81
N GLN A 19 6.68 9.61 -21.86
CA GLN A 19 6.71 10.41 -20.64
C GLN A 19 7.40 9.62 -19.53
N ALA A 20 8.40 10.21 -18.89
CA ALA A 20 9.13 9.56 -17.80
C ALA A 20 8.21 9.08 -16.66
N ALA A 21 7.13 9.83 -16.38
CA ALA A 21 6.13 9.45 -15.40
C ALA A 21 5.38 8.15 -15.79
N GLU A 22 5.09 7.99 -17.08
CA GLU A 22 4.43 6.80 -17.62
C GLU A 22 5.36 5.58 -17.57
N VAL A 23 6.59 5.71 -18.07
CA VAL A 23 7.62 4.66 -17.96
C VAL A 23 7.79 4.20 -16.52
N MET A 24 7.90 5.15 -15.59
CA MET A 24 8.11 4.85 -14.18
C MET A 24 6.90 4.15 -13.56
N SER A 25 5.69 4.62 -13.88
CA SER A 25 4.44 4.00 -13.42
C SER A 25 4.34 2.54 -13.89
N GLN A 26 4.64 2.27 -15.16
CA GLN A 26 4.63 0.91 -15.71
C GLN A 26 5.65 -0.01 -15.02
N ALA A 27 6.87 0.48 -14.81
CA ALA A 27 7.91 -0.28 -14.10
C ALA A 27 7.53 -0.56 -12.63
N ASP A 28 6.89 0.40 -11.96
CA ASP A 28 6.40 0.22 -10.59
C ASP A 28 5.26 -0.81 -10.50
N ILE A 29 4.29 -0.75 -11.42
CA ILE A 29 3.21 -1.74 -11.54
C ILE A 29 3.78 -3.15 -11.73
N ALA A 30 4.77 -3.32 -12.62
CA ALA A 30 5.44 -4.60 -12.84
C ALA A 30 6.24 -5.07 -11.60
N CYS A 31 6.84 -4.13 -10.86
CA CYS A 31 7.55 -4.43 -9.62
C CYS A 31 6.57 -4.89 -8.52
N TYR A 32 5.40 -4.26 -8.45
CA TYR A 32 4.32 -4.66 -7.56
C TYR A 32 3.82 -6.08 -7.90
N ALA A 33 3.59 -6.38 -9.18
CA ALA A 33 3.25 -7.73 -9.63
C ALA A 33 4.33 -8.76 -9.23
N SER A 34 5.61 -8.40 -9.34
CA SER A 34 6.75 -9.23 -8.89
C SER A 34 6.77 -9.49 -7.38
N LYS A 35 6.30 -8.54 -6.57
CA LYS A 35 6.20 -8.70 -5.10
C LYS A 35 5.09 -9.67 -4.74
N ASN A 36 3.92 -9.55 -5.40
CA ASN A 36 2.73 -10.35 -5.10
C ASN A 36 2.74 -11.75 -5.73
N GLY A 37 3.47 -11.95 -6.84
CA GLY A 37 3.70 -13.27 -7.43
C GLY A 37 4.67 -14.17 -6.64
N GLY A 38 5.16 -13.68 -5.49
CA GLY A 38 6.17 -14.29 -4.62
C GLY A 38 7.56 -13.67 -4.82
N ARG A 39 8.35 -13.49 -3.76
CA ARG A 39 9.63 -12.73 -3.76
C ARG A 39 10.73 -13.41 -4.59
N GLY A 40 11.68 -12.61 -5.11
CA GLY A 40 12.88 -13.14 -5.78
C GLY A 40 12.77 -13.27 -7.30
N ARG A 41 11.88 -12.50 -7.94
CA ARG A 41 11.57 -12.62 -9.38
C ARG A 41 11.43 -11.26 -10.05
N VAL A 42 11.48 -11.32 -11.38
CA VAL A 42 11.40 -10.18 -12.27
C VAL A 42 10.16 -10.33 -13.13
N THR A 43 9.40 -9.24 -13.31
CA THR A 43 8.20 -9.21 -14.15
C THR A 43 8.30 -8.08 -15.16
N VAL A 44 7.92 -8.38 -16.40
CA VAL A 44 7.80 -7.39 -17.47
C VAL A 44 6.39 -6.80 -17.42
N TYR A 45 6.30 -5.50 -17.66
CA TYR A 45 5.05 -4.78 -17.72
C TYR A 45 4.17 -5.31 -18.85
N GLU A 46 2.90 -5.57 -18.52
CA GLU A 46 1.83 -5.85 -19.48
C GLU A 46 0.64 -4.93 -19.18
N PRO A 47 -0.06 -4.39 -20.20
CA PRO A 47 -1.19 -3.49 -19.98
C PRO A 47 -2.29 -4.04 -19.05
N GLN A 48 -2.51 -5.37 -19.08
CA GLN A 48 -3.47 -6.04 -18.21
C GLN A 48 -3.15 -5.87 -16.71
N GLN A 49 -1.87 -5.69 -16.37
CA GLN A 49 -1.41 -5.46 -15.00
C GLN A 49 -1.86 -4.08 -14.48
N ALA A 50 -1.98 -3.07 -15.34
CA ALA A 50 -2.45 -1.75 -14.93
C ALA A 50 -3.93 -1.78 -14.51
N ALA A 51 -4.77 -2.49 -15.26
CA ALA A 51 -6.17 -2.68 -14.90
C ALA A 51 -6.30 -3.43 -13.56
N ALA A 52 -5.59 -4.55 -13.42
CA ALA A 52 -5.60 -5.34 -12.18
C ALA A 52 -4.99 -4.59 -10.97
N HIS A 53 -4.02 -3.70 -11.20
CA HIS A 53 -3.45 -2.84 -10.17
C HIS A 53 -4.46 -1.78 -9.71
N SER A 54 -5.16 -1.15 -10.66
CA SER A 54 -6.21 -0.17 -10.37
C SER A 54 -7.39 -0.77 -9.61
N GLU A 55 -7.88 -1.95 -10.03
CA GLU A 55 -8.99 -2.64 -9.35
C GLU A 55 -8.64 -3.05 -7.92
N ARG A 56 -7.39 -3.42 -7.65
CA ARG A 56 -6.94 -3.84 -6.31
C ARG A 56 -6.60 -2.68 -5.39
N ALA A 57 -6.21 -1.54 -5.95
CA ALA A 57 -5.96 -0.32 -5.19
C ALA A 57 -7.28 0.32 -4.73
N ALA A 58 -8.34 0.24 -5.54
CA ALA A 58 -9.61 0.87 -5.25
C ALA A 58 -10.52 -0.01 -4.37
N MET A 59 -10.60 0.29 -3.07
CA MET A 59 -11.74 -0.15 -2.25
C MET A 59 -13.02 0.45 -2.83
N SER A 60 -14.05 -0.37 -3.07
CA SER A 60 -15.28 0.13 -3.70
C SER A 60 -15.94 1.22 -2.85
N LEU A 61 -16.57 2.20 -3.50
CA LEU A 61 -17.23 3.32 -2.82
C LEU A 61 -18.31 2.82 -1.84
N ASP A 62 -19.03 1.76 -2.21
CA ASP A 62 -20.05 1.14 -1.34
C ASP A 62 -19.43 0.53 -0.08
N GLU A 63 -18.26 -0.10 -0.21
CA GLU A 63 -17.53 -0.65 0.94
C GLU A 63 -17.00 0.46 1.85
N GLN A 64 -16.46 1.55 1.28
CA GLN A 64 -16.05 2.74 2.04
C GLN A 64 -17.23 3.34 2.82
N TRP A 65 -18.38 3.54 2.17
CA TRP A 65 -19.59 4.06 2.81
C TRP A 65 -20.11 3.15 3.91
N ARG A 66 -20.05 1.83 3.70
CA ARG A 66 -20.48 0.85 4.69
C ARG A 66 -19.58 0.88 5.93
N MET A 67 -18.25 0.94 5.77
CA MET A 67 -17.32 1.05 6.90
C MET A 67 -17.59 2.28 7.77
N ILE A 68 -17.88 3.42 7.12
CA ILE A 68 -18.23 4.68 7.82
C ILE A 68 -19.57 4.53 8.56
N LYS A 69 -20.60 4.01 7.89
CA LYS A 69 -21.95 3.88 8.48
C LYS A 69 -22.02 2.88 9.62
N GLU A 70 -21.29 1.78 9.51
CA GLU A 70 -21.25 0.72 10.53
C GLU A 70 -20.24 1.02 11.65
N ASN A 71 -19.58 2.19 11.59
CA ASN A 71 -18.59 2.65 12.57
C ASN A 71 -17.51 1.59 12.87
N GLN A 72 -17.01 0.93 11.83
CA GLN A 72 -15.91 -0.05 11.92
C GLN A 72 -14.54 0.64 12.07
N LEU A 73 -14.50 1.67 12.91
CA LEU A 73 -13.37 2.55 13.17
C LEU A 73 -12.86 2.31 14.59
N MET A 74 -11.57 2.06 14.72
CA MET A 74 -10.91 1.94 16.02
C MET A 74 -9.85 3.03 16.17
N MET A 75 -10.03 3.87 17.18
CA MET A 75 -9.05 4.88 17.55
C MET A 75 -8.12 4.33 18.63
N MET A 76 -6.82 4.33 18.37
CA MET A 76 -5.80 3.95 19.36
C MET A 76 -4.97 5.17 19.73
N ALA A 77 -4.64 5.30 21.02
CA ALA A 77 -3.76 6.34 21.53
C ALA A 77 -2.49 5.72 22.10
N HIS A 78 -1.34 6.06 21.51
CA HIS A 78 -0.03 5.62 22.00
C HIS A 78 0.72 6.79 22.62
N GLY A 79 1.08 6.67 23.90
CA GLY A 79 1.86 7.71 24.59
C GLY A 79 3.30 7.69 24.10
N VAL A 80 3.78 8.82 23.59
CA VAL A 80 5.17 8.98 23.13
C VAL A 80 5.93 9.76 24.18
N ALA A 81 6.98 9.15 24.74
CA ALA A 81 7.90 9.82 25.65
C ALA A 81 9.18 10.19 24.90
N SER A 82 9.75 11.35 25.24
CA SER A 82 11.09 11.69 24.78
C SER A 82 12.09 10.67 25.34
N PRO A 83 12.96 10.07 24.53
CA PRO A 83 14.00 9.15 25.02
C PRO A 83 14.92 9.79 26.07
N ARG A 84 15.00 11.12 26.08
CA ARG A 84 15.83 11.91 27.01
C ARG A 84 15.13 12.24 28.32
N ILE A 85 13.79 12.20 28.38
CA ILE A 85 12.99 12.50 29.58
C ILE A 85 11.76 11.57 29.60
N PRO A 86 11.93 10.29 30.01
CA PRO A 86 10.89 9.27 29.87
C PRO A 86 9.62 9.52 30.68
N GLU A 87 9.72 10.30 31.76
CA GLU A 87 8.64 10.54 32.72
C GLU A 87 7.67 11.65 32.27
N ALA A 88 8.04 12.47 31.29
CA ALA A 88 7.19 13.53 30.74
C ALA A 88 6.41 13.02 29.52
N ARG A 89 5.29 12.31 29.75
CA ARG A 89 4.36 11.93 28.66
C ARG A 89 3.42 13.09 28.31
N ASN A 90 3.89 14.01 27.48
CA ASN A 90 3.07 15.14 27.03
C ASN A 90 2.56 14.97 25.58
N LEU A 91 2.97 13.91 24.87
CA LEU A 91 2.55 13.65 23.49
C LEU A 91 1.85 12.31 23.35
N TRP A 92 0.76 12.32 22.57
CA TRP A 92 -0.01 11.14 22.20
C TRP A 92 -0.08 11.04 20.69
N LEU A 93 0.29 9.89 20.15
CA LEU A 93 0.03 9.55 18.76
C LEU A 93 -1.34 8.90 18.69
N ILE A 94 -2.25 9.50 17.94
CA ILE A 94 -3.56 8.93 17.65
C ILE A 94 -3.51 8.27 16.28
N SER A 95 -3.83 6.99 16.21
CA SER A 95 -3.93 6.24 14.95
C SER A 95 -5.35 5.71 14.78
N LEU A 96 -5.88 5.80 13.56
CA LEU A 96 -7.20 5.28 13.20
C LEU A 96 -7.01 4.00 12.39
N LYS A 97 -7.65 2.92 12.82
CA LYS A 97 -7.65 1.65 12.08
C LYS A 97 -9.05 1.31 11.65
N LEU A 98 -9.20 0.88 10.40
CA LEU A 98 -10.45 0.33 9.89
C LEU A 98 -10.44 -1.19 10.04
N TRP A 99 -11.60 -1.72 10.40
CA TRP A 99 -11.87 -3.16 10.35
C TRP A 99 -12.64 -3.48 9.08
N SER A 100 -12.29 -4.59 8.43
CA SER A 100 -13.14 -5.20 7.41
C SER A 100 -14.29 -5.96 8.08
N CYS A 101 -15.34 -6.25 7.32
CA CYS A 101 -16.45 -7.06 7.80
C CYS A 101 -16.05 -8.51 8.12
N GLU A 102 -14.89 -8.97 7.67
CA GLU A 102 -14.32 -10.28 7.98
C GLU A 102 -13.50 -10.28 9.28
N GLY A 103 -13.36 -9.13 9.95
CA GLY A 103 -12.60 -9.03 11.19
C GLY A 103 -11.09 -8.80 10.96
N GLU A 104 -10.68 -8.34 9.78
CA GLU A 104 -9.28 -8.02 9.51
C GLU A 104 -9.02 -6.51 9.62
N ILE A 105 -7.85 -6.13 10.13
CA ILE A 105 -7.42 -4.72 10.13
C ILE A 105 -6.98 -4.34 8.72
N ILE A 106 -7.60 -3.31 8.16
CA ILE A 106 -7.22 -2.75 6.87
C ILE A 106 -6.02 -1.83 7.10
N ASP A 107 -4.89 -2.16 6.46
CA ASP A 107 -3.67 -1.36 6.53
C ASP A 107 -3.85 -0.02 5.82
N GLU A 108 -3.33 1.06 6.40
CA GLU A 108 -3.48 2.44 5.91
C GLU A 108 -2.93 2.61 4.48
N GLN A 109 -2.00 1.75 4.06
CA GLN A 109 -1.46 1.74 2.69
C GLN A 109 -2.49 1.42 1.60
N LYS A 110 -3.67 0.88 1.96
CA LYS A 110 -4.78 0.62 1.03
C LYS A 110 -5.77 1.78 0.89
N ILE A 111 -5.62 2.85 1.68
CA ILE A 111 -6.57 3.97 1.73
C ILE A 111 -6.11 5.15 0.86
N SER A 112 -4.85 5.16 0.45
CA SER A 112 -4.25 6.21 -0.38
C SER A 112 -4.12 5.77 -1.85
N SER A 113 -5.25 5.71 -2.57
CA SER A 113 -5.29 5.72 -4.03
C SER A 113 -6.64 6.16 -4.53
#